data_AF-A0A948XIC7-F1
#
_entry.id   AF-A0A948XIC7-F1
#
_cell.length_a   1.000
_cell.length_b   1.000
_cell.length_c   1.000
_cell.angle_alpha   90.00
_cell.angle_beta   90.00
_cell.angle_gamma   90.00
#
_symmetry.space_group_name_H-M   'P 1'
#
loop_
_entity.id
_entity.type
_entity.pdbx_description
1 polymer ?
#
loop_
_entity_poly.entity_id
_entity_poly.type
_entity_poly.pdbx_seq_one_letter_code
_entity_poly.pdbx_strand_id
1 'polypeptide(L)'
;SGAALGRGCGPLLVAKPGFDIEKLSSKKIAVPGMWTTAHMLLGLYLSQKPSVVPMPFEKIMPAIQKDEYDCGVIIHEGRFTYGEYGLISIADLGEWWEEKTSLPVPLGCIAVRRDVTSSVAGKIEDLIQSSVKYSFNHRNEADDYIKGYAQEMSSEVIRQHIDLYVNDFTLNLGKEGEEAVNTLFRMARDSKILPESNTPLFINP
;
A
#
# COMPACT_ATOMS: atom_id res chain seq x y z
N SER A 1 -10.48 8.02 -10.17
CA SER A 1 -10.35 6.57 -10.45
C SER A 1 -8.89 6.09 -10.48
N GLY A 2 -8.63 4.79 -10.40
CA GLY A 2 -7.30 4.16 -10.43
C GLY A 2 -6.61 4.00 -9.08
N ALA A 3 -7.32 4.15 -7.97
CA ALA A 3 -6.74 4.02 -6.63
C ALA A 3 -6.52 2.56 -6.23
N ALA A 4 -5.47 2.33 -5.42
CA ALA A 4 -5.28 1.11 -4.66
C ALA A 4 -5.70 1.41 -3.21
N LEU A 5 -6.91 0.99 -2.86
CA LEU A 5 -7.53 1.17 -1.55
C LEU A 5 -8.46 -0.02 -1.31
N GLY A 6 -8.54 -0.51 -0.08
CA GLY A 6 -9.41 -1.65 0.19
C GLY A 6 -9.34 -2.14 1.63
N ARG A 7 -9.90 -3.32 1.83
CA ARG A 7 -9.95 -4.01 3.12
C ARG A 7 -9.17 -5.31 3.05
N GLY A 8 -8.53 -5.71 4.15
CA GLY A 8 -7.65 -6.87 4.22
C GLY A 8 -6.42 -6.77 3.31
N CYS A 9 -6.07 -5.56 2.83
CA CYS A 9 -5.05 -5.36 1.80
C CYS A 9 -3.84 -4.53 2.25
N GLY A 10 -3.55 -4.44 3.55
CA GLY A 10 -2.44 -3.62 4.05
C GLY A 10 -1.04 -4.22 3.87
N PRO A 11 0.01 -3.40 4.06
CA PRO A 11 1.39 -3.87 4.20
C PRO A 11 1.56 -4.73 5.45
N LEU A 12 2.46 -5.72 5.39
CA LEU A 12 2.77 -6.58 6.54
C LEU A 12 4.11 -6.21 7.12
N LEU A 13 4.20 -6.16 8.45
CA LEU A 13 5.48 -6.18 9.15
C LEU A 13 5.84 -7.64 9.38
N VAL A 14 6.98 -8.07 8.83
CA VAL A 14 7.45 -9.47 8.89
C VAL A 14 8.79 -9.58 9.61
N ALA A 15 9.00 -10.74 10.22
CA ALA A 15 10.24 -11.11 10.90
C ALA A 15 10.43 -12.63 10.89
N LYS A 16 11.57 -13.11 11.40
CA LYS A 16 11.75 -14.56 11.64
C LYS A 16 10.90 -15.04 12.83
N PRO A 17 10.51 -16.33 12.86
CA PRO A 17 9.87 -16.94 14.02
C PRO A 17 10.66 -16.68 15.31
N GLY A 18 9.95 -16.35 16.40
CA GLY A 18 10.55 -16.03 17.69
C GLY A 18 11.01 -14.57 17.84
N PHE A 19 10.72 -13.70 16.86
CA PHE A 19 10.93 -12.26 17.02
C PHE A 19 10.07 -11.71 18.17
N ASP A 20 10.72 -10.92 19.04
CA ASP A 20 10.09 -10.26 20.17
C ASP A 20 9.59 -8.87 19.77
N ILE A 21 8.27 -8.73 19.66
CA ILE A 21 7.62 -7.49 19.21
C ILE A 21 7.90 -6.30 20.14
N GLU A 22 8.18 -6.54 21.42
CA GLU A 22 8.52 -5.47 22.37
C GLU A 22 9.83 -4.78 22.00
N LYS A 23 10.73 -5.47 21.28
CA LYS A 23 12.01 -4.91 20.82
C LYS A 23 11.89 -4.09 19.54
N LEU A 24 10.74 -4.09 18.87
CA LEU A 24 10.56 -3.46 17.56
C LEU A 24 10.98 -1.98 17.55
N SER A 25 10.70 -1.25 18.63
CA SER A 25 11.08 0.17 18.80
C SER A 25 12.58 0.43 18.81
N SER A 26 13.40 -0.58 19.14
CA SER A 26 14.87 -0.51 19.21
C SER A 26 15.58 -1.00 17.94
N LYS A 27 14.83 -1.61 17.00
CA LYS A 27 15.39 -2.22 15.80
C LYS A 27 15.41 -1.26 14.61
N LYS A 28 16.30 -1.54 13.66
CA LYS A 28 16.26 -0.94 12.33
C LYS A 28 15.31 -1.75 11.45
N ILE A 29 14.24 -1.13 10.99
CA ILE A 29 13.20 -1.79 10.20
C ILE A 29 13.48 -1.54 8.71
N ALA A 30 13.61 -2.61 7.91
CA ALA A 30 13.72 -2.48 6.46
C ALA A 30 12.37 -2.02 5.88
N VAL A 31 12.36 -1.00 5.01
CA VAL A 31 11.12 -0.45 4.41
C VAL A 31 11.26 -0.29 2.90
N PRO A 32 10.16 -0.38 2.13
CA PRO A 32 10.21 -0.34 0.65
C PRO A 32 10.45 1.07 0.11
N GLY A 33 10.43 2.08 0.98
CA GLY A 33 10.74 3.46 0.63
C GLY A 33 10.23 4.45 1.66
N MET A 34 10.93 5.58 1.80
CA MET A 34 10.62 6.61 2.80
C MET A 34 9.28 7.32 2.56
N TRP A 35 8.80 7.34 1.32
CA TRP A 35 7.60 8.07 0.90
C TRP A 35 6.42 7.15 0.61
N THR A 36 6.51 5.88 1.03
CA THR A 36 5.44 4.91 0.83
C THR A 36 4.38 5.05 1.92
N THR A 37 3.12 4.73 1.57
CA THR A 37 2.05 4.60 2.56
C THR A 37 2.37 3.53 3.60
N ALA A 38 3.12 2.49 3.22
CA ALA A 38 3.57 1.45 4.15
C ALA A 38 4.48 1.98 5.27
N HIS A 39 5.44 2.85 4.93
CA HIS A 39 6.26 3.51 5.93
C HIS A 39 5.44 4.48 6.81
N MET A 40 4.48 5.21 6.21
CA MET A 40 3.59 6.09 6.95
C MET A 40 2.72 5.31 7.96
N LEU A 41 2.11 4.20 7.53
CA LEU A 41 1.32 3.31 8.39
C LEU A 41 2.18 2.70 9.51
N LEU A 42 3.43 2.32 9.23
CA LEU A 42 4.36 1.85 10.27
C LEU A 42 4.59 2.92 11.34
N GLY A 43 4.79 4.18 10.94
CA GLY A 43 4.97 5.28 11.89
C GLY A 43 3.72 5.54 12.74
N LEU A 44 2.53 5.45 12.14
CA LEU A 44 1.27 5.58 12.85
C LEU A 44 1.03 4.40 13.83
N TYR A 45 1.30 3.18 13.39
CA TYR A 45 1.20 1.96 14.20
C TYR A 45 2.08 2.06 15.46
N LEU A 46 3.33 2.48 15.29
CA LEU A 46 4.29 2.62 16.39
C LEU A 46 4.06 3.86 17.26
N SER A 47 3.20 4.79 16.84
CA SER A 47 2.98 6.09 17.50
C SER A 47 4.26 6.91 17.73
N GLN A 48 5.32 6.63 16.96
CA GLN A 48 6.61 7.30 17.01
C GLN A 48 7.33 7.15 15.67
N LYS A 49 8.36 7.96 15.43
CA LYS A 49 9.19 7.85 14.22
C LYS A 49 10.09 6.60 14.32
N PRO A 50 9.89 5.56 13.49
CA PRO A 50 10.73 4.37 13.53
C PRO A 50 12.13 4.65 13.00
N SER A 51 13.11 3.91 13.51
CA SER A 51 14.43 3.83 12.88
C SER A 51 14.32 2.89 11.67
N VAL A 52 14.33 3.44 10.47
CA VAL A 52 14.10 2.67 9.23
C VAL A 52 15.30 2.72 8.29
N VAL A 53 15.42 1.69 7.44
CA VAL A 53 16.38 1.65 6.33
C VAL A 53 15.63 1.37 5.03
N PRO A 54 15.58 2.32 4.08
CA PRO A 54 14.90 2.12 2.82
C PRO A 54 15.71 1.19 1.90
N MET A 55 15.04 0.26 1.24
CA MET A 55 15.60 -0.59 0.20
C MET A 55 14.51 -0.99 -0.82
N PRO A 56 14.87 -1.47 -2.03
CA PRO A 56 13.91 -2.05 -2.97
C PRO A 56 13.09 -3.16 -2.30
N PHE A 57 11.77 -3.18 -2.56
CA PHE A 57 10.84 -4.05 -1.83
C PHE A 57 11.18 -5.54 -1.97
N GLU A 58 11.67 -5.93 -3.15
CA GLU A 58 12.09 -7.29 -3.48
C GLU A 58 13.31 -7.76 -2.68
N LYS A 59 14.06 -6.83 -2.05
CA LYS A 59 15.22 -7.15 -1.21
C LYS A 59 14.88 -7.34 0.25
N ILE A 60 13.70 -6.93 0.71
CA ILE A 60 13.36 -6.91 2.14
C ILE A 60 13.31 -8.32 2.72
N MET A 61 12.52 -9.22 2.13
CA MET A 61 12.40 -10.60 2.62
C MET A 61 13.73 -11.38 2.52
N PRO A 62 14.48 -11.32 1.39
CA PRO A 62 15.82 -11.92 1.33
C PRO A 62 16.80 -11.40 2.39
N ALA A 63 16.78 -10.10 2.68
CA ALA A 63 17.69 -9.49 3.67
C ALA A 63 17.36 -9.95 5.10
N ILE A 64 16.07 -10.11 5.43
CA ILE A 64 15.65 -10.69 6.71
C ILE A 64 16.05 -12.17 6.78
N GLN A 65 15.80 -12.94 5.71
CA GLN A 65 16.17 -14.36 5.65
C GLN A 65 17.67 -14.59 5.91
N LYS A 66 18.52 -13.69 5.41
CA LYS A 66 19.99 -13.70 5.57
C LYS A 66 20.52 -13.10 6.88
N ASP A 67 19.65 -12.75 7.82
CA ASP A 67 20.01 -12.11 9.11
C ASP A 67 20.68 -10.73 8.95
N GLU A 68 20.52 -10.05 7.81
CA GLU A 68 21.01 -8.69 7.61
C GLU A 68 20.11 -7.66 8.33
N TYR A 69 18.83 -8.01 8.51
CA TYR A 69 17.82 -7.23 9.23
C TYR A 69 16.94 -8.14 10.08
N ASP A 70 16.52 -7.65 11.25
CA ASP A 70 15.66 -8.44 12.14
C ASP A 70 14.19 -8.48 11.67
N CYS A 71 13.73 -7.42 11.00
CA CYS A 71 12.34 -7.25 10.55
C CYS A 71 12.25 -6.22 9.42
N GLY A 72 11.11 -6.23 8.72
CA GLY A 72 10.85 -5.29 7.63
C GLY A 72 9.39 -5.24 7.23
N VAL A 73 9.01 -4.13 6.58
CA VAL A 73 7.67 -3.94 6.04
C VAL A 73 7.66 -4.38 4.59
N ILE A 74 6.79 -5.32 4.26
CA ILE A 74 6.60 -5.84 2.91
C ILE A 74 5.30 -5.31 2.30
N ILE A 75 5.29 -5.20 0.98
CA ILE A 75 4.18 -4.72 0.16
C ILE A 75 3.99 -5.66 -1.04
N HIS A 76 3.02 -5.33 -1.89
CA HIS A 76 2.76 -6.06 -3.14
C HIS A 76 2.45 -7.55 -2.91
N GLU A 77 3.03 -8.43 -3.71
CA GLU A 77 2.89 -9.89 -3.64
C GLU A 77 3.58 -10.52 -2.43
N GLY A 78 4.47 -9.79 -1.74
CA GLY A 78 5.17 -10.30 -0.57
C GLY A 78 4.24 -10.86 0.50
N ARG A 79 3.00 -10.35 0.58
CA ARG A 79 1.98 -10.83 1.52
C ARG A 79 1.57 -12.29 1.30
N PHE A 80 1.77 -12.81 0.09
CA PHE A 80 1.42 -14.19 -0.27
C PHE A 80 2.64 -15.11 -0.17
N THR A 81 3.85 -14.56 -0.29
CA THR A 81 5.09 -15.34 -0.43
C THR A 81 6.02 -15.28 0.77
N TYR A 82 5.78 -14.43 1.79
CA TYR A 82 6.67 -14.31 2.94
C TYR A 82 6.92 -15.63 3.71
N GLY A 83 5.95 -16.55 3.69
CA GLY A 83 6.09 -17.88 4.29
C GLY A 83 7.17 -18.73 3.61
N GLU A 84 7.38 -18.55 2.31
CA GLU A 84 8.43 -19.24 1.54
C GLU A 84 9.83 -18.80 1.96
N TYR A 85 9.96 -17.60 2.51
CA TYR A 85 11.20 -17.09 3.09
C TYR A 85 11.41 -17.55 4.54
N GLY A 86 10.51 -18.36 5.10
CA GLY A 86 10.53 -18.78 6.50
C GLY A 86 10.23 -17.63 7.47
N LEU A 87 9.50 -16.61 7.01
CA LEU A 87 9.12 -15.46 7.81
C LEU A 87 7.69 -15.62 8.36
N ILE A 88 7.38 -14.85 9.39
CA ILE A 88 6.03 -14.70 9.95
C ILE A 88 5.60 -13.23 9.85
N SER A 89 4.29 -13.01 9.69
CA SER A 89 3.69 -11.69 9.90
C SER A 89 3.60 -11.44 11.41
N ILE A 90 4.24 -10.37 11.87
CA ILE A 90 4.17 -9.92 13.27
C ILE A 90 3.15 -8.80 13.48
N ALA A 91 2.76 -8.11 12.40
CA ALA A 91 1.62 -7.20 12.39
C ALA A 91 1.11 -7.00 10.95
N ASP A 92 -0.21 -6.99 10.75
CA ASP A 92 -0.84 -6.49 9.52
C ASP A 92 -1.23 -5.01 9.73
N LEU A 93 -0.60 -4.12 8.97
CA LEU A 93 -0.81 -2.67 9.12
C LEU A 93 -2.14 -2.21 8.50
N GLY A 94 -2.74 -3.01 7.61
CA GLY A 94 -4.09 -2.78 7.09
C GLY A 94 -5.16 -3.21 8.07
N GLU A 95 -5.01 -4.39 8.65
CA GLU A 95 -5.91 -4.86 9.72
C GLU A 95 -5.92 -3.87 10.89
N TRP A 96 -4.74 -3.48 11.37
CA TRP A 96 -4.62 -2.45 12.40
C TRP A 96 -5.31 -1.13 12.01
N TRP A 97 -5.18 -0.70 10.76
CA TRP A 97 -5.83 0.51 10.27
C TRP A 97 -7.35 0.40 10.32
N GLU A 98 -7.88 -0.73 9.86
CA GLU A 98 -9.32 -1.01 9.86
C GLU A 98 -9.88 -1.11 11.27
N GLU A 99 -9.20 -1.77 12.20
CA GLU A 99 -9.59 -1.82 13.61
C GLU A 99 -9.59 -0.41 14.23
N LYS A 100 -8.62 0.42 13.87
CA LYS A 100 -8.45 1.75 14.46
C LYS A 100 -9.46 2.77 13.94
N THR A 101 -9.89 2.64 12.68
CA THR A 101 -10.64 3.68 11.96
C THR A 101 -12.00 3.23 11.43
N SER A 102 -12.24 1.92 11.35
CA SER A 102 -13.35 1.30 10.62
C SER A 102 -13.36 1.59 9.11
N LEU A 103 -12.30 2.20 8.56
CA LEU A 103 -12.20 2.63 7.16
C LEU A 103 -11.29 1.70 6.36
N PRO A 104 -11.50 1.55 5.04
CA PRO A 104 -10.54 0.87 4.16
C PRO A 104 -9.17 1.58 4.16
N VAL A 105 -8.09 0.86 3.93
CA VAL A 105 -6.73 1.42 3.95
C VAL A 105 -6.36 2.04 2.59
N PRO A 106 -6.04 3.36 2.51
CA PRO A 106 -5.51 3.96 1.30
C PRO A 106 -4.05 3.54 1.09
N LEU A 107 -3.68 3.05 -0.10
CA LEU A 107 -2.32 2.56 -0.38
C LEU A 107 -1.66 3.30 -1.54
N GLY A 108 -2.38 3.49 -2.64
CA GLY A 108 -1.90 4.12 -3.85
C GLY A 108 -2.97 4.95 -4.54
N CYS A 109 -2.55 5.95 -5.31
CA CYS A 109 -3.43 6.80 -6.09
C CYS A 109 -2.78 7.17 -7.43
N ILE A 110 -3.62 7.63 -8.36
CA ILE A 110 -3.15 8.35 -9.55
C ILE A 110 -3.23 9.84 -9.24
N ALA A 111 -2.09 10.53 -9.36
CA ALA A 111 -2.01 11.96 -9.13
C ALA A 111 -1.83 12.71 -10.46
N VAL A 112 -2.54 13.82 -10.61
CA VAL A 112 -2.36 14.76 -11.72
C VAL A 112 -1.65 16.02 -11.22
N ARG A 113 -0.75 16.58 -12.04
CA ARG A 113 -0.09 17.84 -11.70
C ARG A 113 -1.09 18.99 -11.64
N ARG A 114 -0.89 19.93 -10.72
CA ARG A 114 -1.81 21.05 -10.46
C ARG A 114 -1.87 22.10 -11.58
N ASP A 115 -0.87 22.14 -12.44
CA ASP A 115 -0.84 23.04 -13.60
C ASP A 115 -1.55 22.45 -14.83
N VAL A 116 -2.06 21.22 -14.75
CA VAL A 116 -2.98 20.65 -15.73
C VAL A 116 -4.38 21.23 -15.49
N THR A 117 -5.00 21.77 -16.54
CA THR A 117 -6.35 22.35 -16.44
C THR A 117 -7.37 21.32 -15.96
N SER A 118 -8.38 21.74 -15.20
CA SER A 118 -9.42 20.85 -14.68
C SER A 118 -10.15 20.08 -15.79
N SER A 119 -10.31 20.67 -16.98
CA SER A 119 -10.90 19.97 -18.13
C SER A 119 -10.03 18.80 -18.61
N VAL A 120 -8.71 18.97 -18.67
CA VAL A 120 -7.78 17.90 -19.05
C VAL A 120 -7.70 16.85 -17.94
N ALA A 121 -7.65 17.28 -16.67
CA ALA A 121 -7.64 16.40 -15.52
C ALA A 121 -8.90 15.50 -15.48
N GLY A 122 -10.09 16.06 -15.72
CA GLY A 122 -11.33 15.30 -15.82
C GLY A 122 -11.33 14.28 -16.95
N LYS A 123 -10.82 14.65 -18.14
CA LYS A 123 -10.65 13.71 -19.26
C LYS A 123 -9.71 12.55 -18.92
N ILE A 124 -8.61 12.82 -18.21
CA ILE A 124 -7.69 11.78 -17.75
C ILE A 124 -8.39 10.83 -16.78
N GLU A 125 -9.18 11.36 -15.83
CA GLU A 125 -9.97 10.55 -14.90
C GLU A 125 -10.99 9.66 -15.62
N ASP A 126 -11.74 10.21 -16.59
CA ASP A 126 -12.70 9.44 -17.39
C ASP A 126 -12.03 8.30 -18.17
N LEU A 127 -10.85 8.56 -18.73
CA LEU A 127 -10.07 7.56 -19.48
C LEU A 127 -9.54 6.45 -18.57
N ILE A 128 -9.01 6.80 -17.39
CA ILE A 128 -8.57 5.81 -16.39
C ILE A 128 -9.76 4.96 -15.95
N GLN A 129 -10.90 5.59 -15.63
CA GLN A 129 -12.11 4.87 -15.24
C GLN A 129 -12.56 3.90 -16.34
N SER A 130 -12.55 4.34 -17.60
CA SER A 130 -12.91 3.51 -18.75
C SER A 130 -11.95 2.33 -18.94
N SER A 131 -10.65 2.55 -18.75
CA SER A 131 -9.64 1.48 -18.78
C SER A 131 -9.88 0.43 -17.69
N VAL A 132 -10.18 0.87 -16.46
CA VAL A 132 -10.48 -0.04 -15.34
C VAL A 132 -11.76 -0.83 -15.61
N LYS A 133 -12.84 -0.17 -16.08
CA LYS A 133 -14.10 -0.84 -16.48
C LYS A 133 -13.86 -1.87 -17.57
N TYR A 134 -13.03 -1.55 -18.56
CA TYR A 134 -12.69 -2.49 -19.63
C TYR A 134 -12.00 -3.74 -19.06
N SER A 135 -10.99 -3.57 -18.21
CA SER A 135 -10.27 -4.69 -17.59
C SER A 135 -11.17 -5.56 -16.71
N PHE A 136 -12.15 -4.99 -15.99
CA PHE A 136 -13.13 -5.79 -15.23
C PHE A 136 -13.98 -6.71 -16.12
N ASN A 137 -14.36 -6.23 -17.30
CA ASN A 137 -15.17 -6.99 -18.26
C ASN A 137 -14.34 -7.97 -19.13
N HIS A 138 -13.02 -7.79 -19.20
CA HIS A 138 -12.11 -8.55 -20.07
C HIS A 138 -10.87 -9.03 -19.31
N ARG A 139 -11.08 -9.65 -18.14
CA ARG A 139 -10.01 -9.88 -17.16
C ARG A 139 -8.77 -10.61 -17.69
N ASN A 140 -8.93 -11.51 -18.65
CA ASN A 140 -7.84 -12.35 -19.14
C ASN A 140 -7.07 -11.72 -20.32
N GLU A 141 -7.59 -10.64 -20.94
CA GLU A 141 -6.94 -10.01 -22.10
C GLU A 141 -5.59 -9.35 -21.74
N ALA A 142 -5.40 -9.00 -20.47
CA ALA A 142 -4.18 -8.39 -19.98
C ALA A 142 -3.16 -9.40 -19.41
N ASP A 143 -3.46 -10.71 -19.39
CA ASP A 143 -2.64 -11.71 -18.68
C ASP A 143 -1.19 -11.75 -19.16
N ASP A 144 -0.97 -11.77 -20.48
CA ASP A 144 0.38 -11.81 -21.07
C ASP A 144 1.14 -10.52 -20.80
N TYR A 145 0.43 -9.38 -20.81
CA TYR A 145 1.01 -8.09 -20.43
C TYR A 145 1.44 -8.11 -18.95
N ILE A 146 0.56 -8.55 -18.06
CA ILE A 146 0.82 -8.61 -16.61
C ILE A 146 1.99 -9.54 -16.30
N LYS A 147 2.02 -10.74 -16.90
CA LYS A 147 3.12 -11.71 -16.74
C LYS A 147 4.47 -11.15 -17.21
N GLY A 148 4.48 -10.23 -18.18
CA GLY A 148 5.70 -9.56 -18.62
C GLY A 148 6.31 -8.62 -17.58
N TYR A 149 5.55 -8.17 -16.57
CA TYR A 149 5.99 -7.21 -15.56
C TYR A 149 5.90 -7.71 -14.11
N ALA A 150 5.23 -8.84 -13.86
CA ALA A 150 5.16 -9.43 -12.53
C ALA A 150 6.51 -10.03 -12.12
N GLN A 151 6.88 -9.90 -10.84
CA GLN A 151 8.06 -10.59 -10.30
C GLN A 151 7.77 -12.06 -10.00
N GLU A 152 6.57 -12.33 -9.48
CA GLU A 152 6.05 -13.68 -9.27
C GLU A 152 5.32 -14.17 -10.53
N MET A 153 5.66 -15.37 -11.01
CA MET A 153 5.11 -15.96 -12.23
C MET A 153 3.95 -16.91 -11.97
N SER A 154 3.70 -17.27 -10.71
CA SER A 154 2.52 -18.00 -10.32
C SER A 154 1.26 -17.23 -10.72
N SER A 155 0.52 -17.80 -11.67
CA SER A 155 -0.73 -17.21 -12.15
C SER A 155 -1.78 -17.10 -11.03
N GLU A 156 -1.70 -17.98 -10.02
CA GLU A 156 -2.54 -17.90 -8.82
C GLU A 156 -2.19 -16.68 -7.97
N VAL A 157 -0.90 -16.42 -7.68
CA VAL A 157 -0.47 -15.25 -6.90
C VAL A 157 -0.76 -13.95 -7.64
N ILE A 158 -0.54 -13.91 -8.95
CA ILE A 158 -0.93 -12.76 -9.80
C ILE A 158 -2.44 -12.49 -9.64
N ARG A 159 -3.25 -13.54 -9.70
CA ARG A 159 -4.71 -13.39 -9.59
C ARG A 159 -5.13 -12.89 -8.21
N GLN A 160 -4.59 -13.48 -7.14
CA GLN A 160 -4.84 -13.04 -5.77
C GLN A 160 -4.42 -11.59 -5.55
N HIS A 161 -3.29 -11.18 -6.11
CA HIS A 161 -2.82 -9.80 -6.05
C HIS A 161 -3.80 -8.84 -6.74
N ILE A 162 -4.23 -9.16 -7.98
CA ILE A 162 -5.17 -8.31 -8.72
C ILE A 162 -6.50 -8.22 -7.97
N ASP A 163 -7.08 -9.35 -7.56
CA ASP A 163 -8.39 -9.35 -6.90
C ASP A 163 -8.36 -8.62 -5.55
N LEU A 164 -7.20 -8.57 -4.88
CA LEU A 164 -7.05 -7.85 -3.63
C LEU A 164 -6.94 -6.32 -3.81
N TYR A 165 -6.18 -5.85 -4.80
CA TYR A 165 -5.88 -4.42 -4.97
C TYR A 165 -6.72 -3.72 -6.05
N VAL A 166 -7.38 -4.46 -6.94
CA VAL A 166 -8.26 -3.94 -8.00
C VAL A 166 -9.70 -4.26 -7.66
N ASN A 167 -10.40 -3.27 -7.11
CA ASN A 167 -11.76 -3.41 -6.57
C ASN A 167 -12.61 -2.16 -6.89
N ASP A 168 -13.78 -2.04 -6.25
CA ASP A 168 -14.70 -0.93 -6.50
C ASP A 168 -14.08 0.45 -6.20
N PHE A 169 -13.16 0.54 -5.24
CA PHE A 169 -12.42 1.78 -4.94
C PHE A 169 -11.46 2.18 -6.08
N THR A 170 -10.93 1.20 -6.82
CA THR A 170 -10.16 1.44 -8.04
C THR A 170 -11.03 2.08 -9.10
N LEU A 171 -12.30 1.66 -9.20
CA LEU A 171 -13.24 2.28 -10.13
C LEU A 171 -13.62 3.70 -9.69
N ASN A 172 -14.01 3.86 -8.43
CA ASN A 172 -14.36 5.14 -7.82
C ASN A 172 -14.19 5.03 -6.30
N LEU A 173 -13.48 5.99 -5.69
CA LEU A 173 -13.29 6.01 -4.24
C LEU A 173 -14.62 6.07 -3.46
N GLY A 174 -15.60 6.80 -4.00
CA GLY A 174 -16.82 7.13 -3.27
C GLY A 174 -16.54 7.88 -1.96
N LYS A 175 -17.60 8.10 -1.18
CA LYS A 175 -17.50 8.85 0.09
C LYS A 175 -16.60 8.15 1.11
N GLU A 176 -16.69 6.83 1.22
CA GLU A 176 -15.90 6.04 2.17
C GLU A 176 -14.40 6.07 1.83
N GLY A 177 -14.04 5.94 0.55
CA GLY A 177 -12.64 6.04 0.12
C GLY A 177 -12.08 7.45 0.30
N GLU A 178 -12.87 8.49 0.04
CA GLU A 178 -12.48 9.87 0.34
C GLU A 178 -12.29 10.11 1.83
N GLU A 179 -13.17 9.58 2.68
CA GLU A 179 -13.06 9.66 4.14
C GLU A 179 -11.80 8.93 4.65
N ALA A 180 -11.50 7.76 4.11
CA ALA A 180 -10.29 7.00 4.41
C ALA A 180 -9.02 7.80 4.09
N VAL A 181 -8.94 8.41 2.92
CA VAL A 181 -7.80 9.26 2.51
C VAL A 181 -7.68 10.49 3.41
N ASN A 182 -8.79 11.19 3.68
CA ASN A 182 -8.78 12.35 4.57
C ASN A 182 -8.33 11.97 5.99
N THR A 183 -8.80 10.83 6.50
CA THR A 183 -8.43 10.31 7.82
C THR A 183 -6.94 9.96 7.88
N LEU A 184 -6.39 9.34 6.84
CA LEU A 184 -4.97 9.00 6.78
C LEU A 184 -4.09 10.25 6.81
N PHE A 185 -4.41 11.24 5.99
CA PHE A 185 -3.69 12.51 5.97
C PHE A 185 -3.80 13.27 7.31
N ARG A 186 -4.98 13.27 7.93
CA ARG A 186 -5.19 13.89 9.25
C ARG A 186 -4.34 13.21 10.32
N MET A 187 -4.42 11.88 10.45
CA MET A 187 -3.64 11.12 11.44
C MET A 187 -2.13 11.30 11.24
N ALA A 188 -1.67 11.32 9.99
CA ALA A 188 -0.26 11.53 9.67
C ALA A 188 0.23 12.95 10.00
N ARG A 189 -0.61 13.98 9.85
CA ARG A 189 -0.31 15.36 10.24
C ARG A 189 -0.32 15.53 11.77
N ASP A 190 -1.35 15.01 12.44
CA ASP A 190 -1.46 15.03 13.91
C ASP A 190 -0.23 14.36 14.57
N SER A 191 0.30 13.31 13.93
CA SER A 191 1.50 12.57 14.36
C SER A 191 2.82 13.17 13.84
N LYS A 192 2.78 14.34 13.16
CA LYS A 192 3.95 15.04 12.59
C LYS A 192 4.77 14.23 11.57
N ILE A 193 4.14 13.23 10.94
CA ILE A 193 4.74 12.45 9.84
C ILE A 193 4.67 13.25 8.54
N LEU A 194 3.55 13.94 8.31
CA LEU A 194 3.35 14.85 7.18
C LEU A 194 3.28 16.31 7.64
N PRO A 195 3.68 17.26 6.80
CA PRO A 195 3.49 18.68 7.07
C PRO A 195 2.01 19.08 6.94
N GLU A 196 1.66 20.18 7.59
CA GLU A 196 0.36 20.84 7.41
C GLU A 196 0.17 21.30 5.96
N SER A 197 -1.07 21.19 5.46
CA SER A 197 -1.44 21.67 4.13
C SER A 197 -2.93 21.92 4.03
N ASN A 198 -3.28 23.09 3.50
CA ASN A 198 -4.66 23.48 3.18
C ASN A 198 -5.04 23.15 1.74
N THR A 199 -4.18 22.42 1.02
CA THR A 199 -4.42 22.13 -0.38
C THR A 199 -5.42 20.97 -0.51
N PRO A 200 -6.48 21.09 -1.34
CA PRO A 200 -7.42 20.00 -1.56
C PRO A 200 -6.71 18.74 -2.05
N LEU A 201 -7.18 17.59 -1.54
CA LEU A 201 -6.67 16.26 -1.90
C LEU A 201 -7.28 15.76 -3.22
N PHE A 202 -8.50 16.17 -3.55
CA PHE A 202 -9.25 15.72 -4.72
C PHE A 202 -9.47 16.85 -5.73
N ILE A 203 -9.66 16.49 -7.00
CA ILE A 203 -9.85 17.44 -8.11
C ILE A 203 -11.19 18.18 -7.98
N ASN A 204 -12.23 17.48 -7.52
CA ASN A 204 -13.58 18.02 -7.28
C ASN A 204 -14.02 17.60 -5.86
N PRO A 205 -13.76 18.44 -4.84
CA PRO A 205 -14.19 18.18 -3.46
C PRO A 205 -15.70 18.33 -3.25
#